data_AF-A0A382M424-F1
#
_entry.id   AF-A0A382M424-F1
#
_cell.length_a   1.000
_cell.length_b   1.000
_cell.length_c   1.000
_cell.angle_alpha   90.00
_cell.angle_beta   90.00
_cell.angle_gamma   90.00
#
_symmetry.space_group_name_H-M   'P 1'
#
loop_
_entity.id
_entity.type
_entity.pdbx_description
1 polymer ?
#
loop_
_entity_poly.entity_id
_entity_poly.type
_entity_poly.pdbx_seq_one_letter_code
_entity_poly.pdbx_strand_id
1 'polypeptide(L)'
;MKWNNKFNYPKSSRSIEDGMRKYLFGEEKLPSVTSILQATKSEEDKASLELWKQRVGHVEANKIKNEASSRGTSMHSYIEDFLRGRINESFFESNEQYKNMAKEIIEKGIKGKLEEIYGMETTLHYPEKYAGTADLVGIYQGQEAIIDFKQANKPK
;
A
#
# COMPACT_ATOMS: atom_id res chain seq x y z
N MET A 1 8.23 -2.31 19.37
CA MET A 1 6.91 -2.52 18.74
C MET A 1 6.28 -3.76 19.32
N LYS A 2 5.00 -3.68 19.70
CA LYS A 2 4.24 -4.78 20.26
C LYS A 2 3.16 -5.22 19.28
N TRP A 3 3.09 -6.51 18.98
CA TRP A 3 1.95 -7.08 18.27
C TRP A 3 0.78 -7.23 19.25
N ASN A 4 -0.35 -6.61 18.93
CA ASN A 4 -1.56 -6.62 19.74
C ASN A 4 -2.78 -6.74 18.82
N ASN A 5 -3.13 -7.98 18.42
CA ASN A 5 -4.21 -8.20 17.48
C ASN A 5 -5.58 -7.88 18.11
N LYS A 6 -5.97 -6.60 18.03
CA LYS A 6 -7.13 -6.01 18.71
C LYS A 6 -8.46 -6.31 18.02
N PHE A 7 -8.44 -6.58 16.71
CA PHE A 7 -9.64 -6.70 15.89
C PHE A 7 -9.64 -7.98 15.06
N ASN A 8 -10.83 -8.44 14.67
CA ASN A 8 -10.99 -9.54 13.72
C ASN A 8 -11.16 -8.97 12.31
N TYR A 9 -10.17 -9.19 11.45
CA TYR A 9 -10.21 -8.75 10.06
C TYR A 9 -10.78 -9.83 9.15
N PRO A 10 -11.67 -9.49 8.20
CA PRO A 10 -12.12 -10.41 7.17
C PRO A 10 -10.97 -11.01 6.36
N LYS A 11 -11.21 -12.19 5.77
CA LYS A 11 -10.28 -12.77 4.80
C LYS A 11 -10.25 -11.94 3.53
N SER A 12 -9.07 -11.80 2.95
CA SER A 12 -8.89 -11.14 1.66
C SER A 12 -9.31 -12.10 0.55
N SER A 13 -10.44 -11.81 -0.11
CA SER A 13 -10.87 -12.47 -1.33
C SER A 13 -11.28 -11.41 -2.34
N ARG A 14 -10.82 -11.52 -3.59
CA ARG A 14 -10.93 -10.46 -4.60
C ARG A 14 -11.24 -11.05 -5.98
N SER A 15 -12.01 -10.33 -6.78
CA SER A 15 -12.24 -10.60 -8.20
C SER A 15 -12.02 -9.34 -9.04
N ILE A 16 -11.88 -9.53 -10.35
CA ILE A 16 -11.94 -8.45 -11.34
C ILE A 16 -13.22 -8.65 -12.14
N GLU A 17 -14.11 -7.66 -12.07
CA GLU A 17 -15.40 -7.65 -12.76
C GLU A 17 -15.61 -6.27 -13.36
N ASP A 18 -16.00 -6.20 -14.63
CA ASP A 18 -16.23 -4.94 -15.35
C ASP A 18 -15.01 -3.98 -15.33
N GLY A 19 -13.80 -4.56 -15.34
CA GLY A 19 -12.55 -3.81 -15.24
C GLY A 19 -12.27 -3.22 -13.85
N MET A 20 -13.12 -3.48 -12.86
CA MET A 20 -12.94 -3.04 -11.47
C MET A 20 -12.55 -4.20 -10.57
N ARG A 21 -11.56 -3.96 -9.72
CA ARG A 21 -11.27 -4.86 -8.61
C ARG A 21 -12.38 -4.75 -7.55
N LYS A 22 -12.97 -5.88 -7.17
CA LYS A 22 -13.97 -6.01 -6.10
C LYS A 22 -13.46 -6.97 -5.02
N TYR A 23 -13.84 -6.72 -3.77
CA TYR A 23 -13.67 -7.66 -2.65
C TYR A 23 -14.92 -8.51 -2.49
N LEU A 24 -14.73 -9.76 -2.08
CA LEU A 24 -15.79 -10.76 -1.94
C LEU A 24 -16.03 -11.06 -0.46
N PHE A 25 -17.26 -10.84 0.02
CA PHE A 25 -17.71 -11.14 1.38
C PHE A 25 -18.97 -12.00 1.33
N GLY A 26 -18.80 -13.33 1.25
CA GLY A 26 -19.92 -14.24 1.02
C GLY A 26 -20.54 -13.96 -0.35
N GLU A 27 -21.81 -13.56 -0.36
CA GLU A 27 -22.55 -13.16 -1.57
C GLU A 27 -22.32 -11.69 -1.97
N GLU A 28 -21.78 -10.87 -1.06
CA GLU A 28 -21.55 -9.45 -1.30
C GLU A 28 -20.26 -9.21 -2.11
N LYS A 29 -20.34 -8.31 -3.09
CA LYS A 29 -19.20 -7.87 -3.89
C LYS A 29 -19.03 -6.36 -3.79
N LEU A 30 -17.98 -5.93 -3.11
CA LEU A 30 -17.74 -4.51 -2.83
C LEU A 30 -16.63 -3.95 -3.73
N PRO A 31 -16.83 -2.79 -4.39
CA PRO A 31 -15.76 -2.16 -5.16
C PRO A 31 -14.56 -1.81 -4.26
N SER A 32 -13.34 -1.96 -4.80
CA SER A 32 -12.15 -1.59 -4.05
C SER A 32 -12.00 -0.06 -3.95
N VAL A 33 -11.46 0.44 -2.83
CA VAL A 33 -11.12 1.86 -2.66
C VAL A 33 -10.31 2.39 -3.86
N THR A 34 -9.30 1.64 -4.31
CA THR A 34 -8.50 2.02 -5.49
C THR A 34 -9.32 2.10 -6.78
N SER A 35 -10.28 1.18 -6.97
CA SER A 35 -11.18 1.19 -8.14
C SER A 35 -12.05 2.44 -8.15
N ILE A 36 -12.62 2.80 -7.00
CA ILE A 36 -13.44 4.00 -6.84
C ILE A 36 -12.60 5.24 -7.13
N LEU A 37 -11.45 5.41 -6.48
CA LEU A 37 -10.57 6.57 -6.68
C LEU A 37 -10.12 6.73 -8.13
N GLN A 38 -9.93 5.62 -8.85
CA GLN A 38 -9.58 5.66 -10.26
C GLN A 38 -10.77 6.09 -11.12
N ALA A 39 -11.98 5.59 -10.84
CA ALA A 39 -13.20 5.93 -11.57
C ALA A 39 -13.65 7.38 -11.33
N THR A 40 -13.45 7.89 -10.12
CA THR A 40 -13.87 9.24 -9.70
C THR A 40 -12.76 10.29 -9.79
N LYS A 41 -11.66 9.98 -10.50
CA LYS A 41 -10.55 10.92 -10.71
C LYS A 41 -11.04 12.15 -11.48
N SER A 42 -10.56 13.34 -11.11
CA SER A 42 -10.91 14.59 -11.79
C SER A 42 -10.47 14.58 -13.27
N GLU A 43 -11.16 15.34 -14.13
CA GLU A 43 -10.75 15.48 -15.54
C GLU A 43 -9.38 16.14 -15.68
N GLU A 44 -9.03 17.06 -14.78
CA GLU A 44 -7.72 17.70 -14.73
C GLU A 44 -6.59 16.69 -14.44
N ASP A 45 -6.78 15.82 -13.45
CA ASP A 45 -5.82 14.77 -13.13
C ASP A 45 -5.68 13.76 -14.28
N LYS A 46 -6.80 13.41 -14.93
CA LYS A 46 -6.79 12.52 -16.10
C LYS A 46 -5.99 13.14 -17.24
N ALA A 47 -6.25 14.41 -17.56
CA ALA A 47 -5.53 15.16 -18.59
C ALA A 47 -4.03 15.28 -18.26
N SER A 48 -3.69 15.59 -17.01
CA SER A 48 -2.30 15.71 -16.56
C SER A 48 -1.51 14.39 -16.69
N LEU A 49 -2.15 13.27 -16.34
CA LEU A 49 -1.57 11.94 -16.53
C LEU A 49 -1.39 11.61 -18.02
N GLU A 50 -2.34 12.00 -18.87
CA GLU A 50 -2.27 11.76 -20.30
C GLU A 50 -1.17 12.59 -20.97
N LEU A 51 -1.06 13.89 -20.63
CA LEU A 51 0.04 14.75 -21.07
C LEU A 51 1.41 14.21 -20.64
N TRP A 52 1.51 13.66 -19.43
CA TRP A 52 2.74 12.99 -18.99
C TRP A 52 3.08 11.76 -19.85
N LYS A 53 2.09 10.91 -20.17
CA LYS A 53 2.29 9.75 -21.06
C LYS A 53 2.70 10.17 -22.46
N GLN A 54 2.11 11.23 -23.01
CA GLN A 54 2.48 11.77 -24.33
C GLN A 54 3.92 12.30 -24.33
N ARG A 55 4.31 13.03 -23.26
CA ARG A 55 5.68 13.58 -23.13
C ARG A 55 6.75 12.50 -23.01
N VAL A 56 6.48 11.42 -22.28
CA VAL A 56 7.45 10.32 -22.07
C VAL A 56 7.35 9.24 -23.15
N GLY A 57 6.20 9.13 -23.81
CA GLY A 57 5.84 8.05 -24.73
C GLY A 57 5.08 6.93 -24.02
N HIS A 58 3.99 6.43 -24.62
CA HIS A 58 3.10 5.44 -23.98
C HIS A 58 3.78 4.12 -23.59
N VAL A 59 4.73 3.64 -24.39
CA VAL A 59 5.48 2.40 -24.11
C VAL A 59 6.34 2.59 -22.87
N GLU A 60 7.12 3.67 -22.82
CA GLU A 60 7.99 3.97 -21.69
C GLU A 60 7.20 4.33 -20.43
N ALA A 61 6.09 5.07 -20.57
CA ALA A 61 5.19 5.36 -19.47
C ALA A 61 4.60 4.09 -18.84
N ASN A 62 4.23 3.09 -19.66
CA ASN A 62 3.78 1.78 -19.17
C ASN A 62 4.89 1.01 -18.47
N LYS A 63 6.13 1.05 -18.99
CA LYS A 63 7.30 0.44 -18.36
C LYS A 63 7.56 1.05 -16.98
N ILE A 64 7.64 2.39 -16.89
CA ILE A 64 7.83 3.13 -15.64
C ILE A 64 6.73 2.78 -14.62
N LYS A 65 5.46 2.74 -15.05
CA LYS A 65 4.32 2.36 -14.19
C LYS A 65 4.51 0.95 -13.61
N ASN A 66 4.86 -0.03 -14.45
CA ASN A 66 5.02 -1.42 -14.04
C ASN A 66 6.23 -1.60 -13.11
N GLU A 67 7.36 -0.95 -13.41
CA GLU A 67 8.55 -0.97 -12.55
C GLU A 67 8.27 -0.30 -11.19
N ALA A 68 7.57 0.83 -11.19
CA ALA A 68 7.15 1.50 -9.95
C ALA A 68 6.21 0.63 -9.11
N SER A 69 5.27 -0.07 -9.75
CA SER A 69 4.38 -1.02 -9.07
C SER A 69 5.15 -2.19 -8.47
N SER A 70 6.04 -2.82 -9.24
CA SER A 70 6.86 -3.96 -8.79
C SER A 70 7.76 -3.57 -7.61
N ARG A 71 8.46 -2.44 -7.73
CA ARG A 71 9.30 -1.90 -6.66
C ARG A 71 8.50 -1.57 -5.40
N GLY A 72 7.30 -1.02 -5.56
CA GLY A 72 6.36 -0.80 -4.47
C GLY A 72 6.05 -2.11 -3.75
N THR A 73 5.57 -3.13 -4.46
CA THR A 73 5.28 -4.45 -3.88
C THR A 73 6.46 -5.02 -3.11
N SER A 74 7.66 -5.02 -3.68
CA SER A 74 8.87 -5.52 -2.98
C SER A 74 9.20 -4.70 -1.72
N MET A 75 8.98 -3.39 -1.75
CA MET A 75 9.17 -2.51 -0.59
C MET A 75 8.19 -2.86 0.54
N HIS A 76 6.89 -3.03 0.23
CA HIS A 76 5.89 -3.44 1.24
C HIS A 76 6.27 -4.78 1.85
N SER A 77 6.54 -5.81 1.03
CA SER A 77 6.95 -7.13 1.53
C SER A 77 8.15 -7.07 2.46
N TYR A 78 9.14 -6.23 2.15
CA TYR A 78 10.32 -6.07 2.99
C TYR A 78 10.01 -5.38 4.33
N ILE A 79 9.19 -4.32 4.33
CA ILE A 79 8.72 -3.67 5.58
C ILE A 79 7.95 -4.68 6.43
N GLU A 80 7.08 -5.47 5.81
CA GLU A 80 6.31 -6.49 6.49
C GLU A 80 7.19 -7.56 7.16
N ASP A 81 8.21 -8.07 6.44
CA ASP A 81 9.14 -9.05 6.99
C ASP A 81 9.96 -8.47 8.15
N PHE A 82 10.32 -7.18 8.10
CA PHE A 82 10.96 -6.49 9.22
C PHE A 82 10.04 -6.42 10.44
N LEU A 83 8.78 -6.02 10.25
CA LEU A 83 7.80 -5.92 11.34
C LEU A 83 7.46 -7.29 11.97
N ARG A 84 7.58 -8.37 11.20
CA ARG A 84 7.47 -9.76 11.68
C ARG A 84 8.77 -10.31 12.31
N GLY A 85 9.85 -9.54 12.33
CA GLY A 85 11.15 -9.95 12.86
C GLY A 85 11.88 -11.00 12.01
N ARG A 86 11.52 -11.16 10.74
CA ARG A 86 12.10 -12.14 9.81
C ARG A 86 13.39 -11.65 9.16
N ILE A 87 13.60 -10.34 9.14
CA ILE A 87 14.82 -9.69 8.68
C ILE A 87 15.36 -8.79 9.78
N ASN A 88 16.67 -8.72 9.90
CA ASN A 88 17.37 -7.88 10.86
C ASN A 88 18.25 -6.85 10.13
N GLU A 89 18.96 -6.04 10.91
CA GLU A 89 19.68 -4.88 10.36
C GLU A 89 20.79 -5.23 9.36
N SER A 90 21.34 -6.45 9.40
CA SER A 90 22.39 -6.85 8.44
C SER A 90 21.84 -7.06 7.02
N PHE A 91 20.52 -7.17 6.84
CA PHE A 91 19.88 -7.25 5.53
C PHE A 91 19.74 -5.89 4.84
N PHE A 92 20.11 -4.79 5.51
CA PHE A 92 20.03 -3.44 4.93
C PHE A 92 21.20 -3.07 4.04
N GLU A 93 22.28 -3.86 4.02
CA GLU A 93 23.38 -3.66 3.07
C GLU A 93 22.98 -4.25 1.70
N SER A 94 22.34 -3.43 0.87
CA SER A 94 21.92 -3.85 -0.47
C SER A 94 21.88 -2.68 -1.45
N ASN A 95 22.29 -2.93 -2.69
CA ASN A 95 22.15 -2.00 -3.80
C ASN A 95 20.72 -1.98 -4.39
N GLU A 96 19.80 -2.76 -3.83
CA GLU A 96 18.42 -2.84 -4.32
C GLU A 96 17.59 -1.65 -3.84
N GLN A 97 17.03 -0.89 -4.79
CA GLN A 97 16.32 0.35 -4.52
C GLN A 97 15.14 0.20 -3.53
N TYR A 98 14.37 -0.90 -3.62
CA TYR A 98 13.22 -1.11 -2.74
C TYR A 98 13.63 -1.31 -1.27
N LYS A 99 14.80 -1.93 -1.00
CA LYS A 99 15.35 -2.09 0.35
C LYS A 99 15.78 -0.75 0.92
N ASN A 100 16.40 0.10 0.11
CA ASN A 100 16.78 1.45 0.52
C ASN A 100 15.55 2.31 0.86
N MET A 101 14.49 2.22 0.05
CA MET A 101 13.21 2.88 0.34
C MET A 101 12.56 2.36 1.62
N ALA A 102 12.53 1.03 1.80
CA ALA A 102 11.99 0.42 3.01
C ALA A 102 12.80 0.81 4.25
N LYS A 103 14.14 0.86 4.16
CA LYS A 103 15.02 1.32 5.23
C LYS A 103 14.70 2.74 5.65
N GLU A 104 14.52 3.65 4.70
CA GLU A 104 14.14 5.04 4.98
C GLU A 104 12.82 5.12 5.77
N ILE A 105 11.80 4.34 5.36
CA ILE A 105 10.52 4.25 6.07
C ILE A 105 10.71 3.63 7.45
N ILE A 106 11.53 2.59 7.58
CA ILE A 106 11.77 1.92 8.86
C ILE A 106 12.48 2.86 9.84
N GLU A 107 13.59 3.48 9.44
CA GLU A 107 14.40 4.33 10.30
C GLU A 107 13.69 5.63 10.68
N LYS A 108 13.03 6.30 9.71
CA LYS A 108 12.45 7.63 9.93
C LYS A 108 10.96 7.60 10.23
N GLY A 109 10.27 6.58 9.73
CA GLY A 109 8.83 6.43 9.84
C GLY A 109 8.41 5.53 10.98
N ILE A 110 9.10 4.40 11.22
CA ILE A 110 8.63 3.34 12.12
C ILE A 110 9.36 3.34 13.47
N LYS A 111 10.70 3.30 13.47
CA LYS A 111 11.50 3.20 14.69
C LYS A 111 11.22 4.38 15.62
N GLY A 112 10.89 4.07 16.87
CA GLY A 112 10.55 5.07 17.90
C GLY A 112 9.21 5.80 17.70
N LYS A 113 8.43 5.46 16.67
CA LYS A 113 7.14 6.11 16.37
C LYS A 113 5.97 5.11 16.31
N LEU A 114 6.21 3.90 15.82
CA LEU A 114 5.23 2.81 15.85
C LEU A 114 5.34 2.06 17.18
N GLU A 115 4.27 2.06 17.94
CA GLU A 115 4.24 1.50 19.30
C GLU A 115 3.58 0.12 19.31
N GLU A 116 2.35 0.05 18.78
CA GLU A 116 1.55 -1.18 18.68
C GLU A 116 1.11 -1.46 17.24
N ILE A 117 1.02 -2.75 16.90
CA ILE A 117 0.49 -3.22 15.62
C ILE A 117 -0.78 -4.02 15.90
N TYR A 118 -1.91 -3.47 15.45
CA TYR A 118 -3.23 -4.11 15.51
C TYR A 118 -3.48 -5.02 14.32
N GLY A 119 -2.80 -4.79 13.21
CA GLY A 119 -2.86 -5.64 12.03
C GLY A 119 -2.01 -5.08 10.90
N MET A 120 -1.68 -5.95 9.94
CA MET A 120 -0.87 -5.62 8.77
C MET A 120 -1.42 -6.35 7.55
N GLU A 121 -1.47 -5.69 6.39
CA GLU A 121 -2.18 -6.17 5.19
C GLU A 121 -3.63 -6.59 5.49
N THR A 122 -4.32 -5.76 6.27
CA THR A 122 -5.66 -6.09 6.79
C THR A 122 -6.76 -5.67 5.85
N THR A 123 -7.69 -6.59 5.55
CA THR A 123 -8.89 -6.26 4.78
C THR A 123 -9.87 -5.52 5.67
N LEU A 124 -10.37 -4.38 5.18
CA LEU A 124 -11.37 -3.54 5.83
C LEU A 124 -12.54 -3.34 4.86
N HIS A 125 -13.76 -3.24 5.37
CA HIS A 125 -14.91 -2.92 4.55
C HIS A 125 -15.87 -1.98 5.27
N TYR A 126 -16.54 -1.16 4.48
CA TYR A 126 -17.75 -0.48 4.88
C TYR A 126 -18.90 -1.24 4.20
N PRO A 127 -19.76 -1.94 4.97
CA PRO A 127 -20.84 -2.76 4.43
C PRO A 127 -21.65 -2.02 3.37
N GLU A 128 -22.01 -2.72 2.30
CA GLU A 128 -22.82 -2.23 1.17
C GLU A 128 -22.18 -1.11 0.35
N LYS A 129 -20.96 -0.64 0.69
CA LYS A 129 -20.31 0.48 -0.01
C LYS A 129 -19.00 0.10 -0.68
N TYR A 130 -17.96 -0.23 0.10
CA TYR A 130 -16.63 -0.45 -0.45
C TYR A 130 -15.73 -1.23 0.51
N ALA A 131 -14.62 -1.73 -0.03
CA ALA A 131 -13.61 -2.41 0.76
C ALA A 131 -12.19 -2.09 0.29
N GLY A 132 -11.22 -2.33 1.15
CA GLY A 132 -9.81 -2.06 0.90
C GLY A 132 -8.91 -2.91 1.76
N THR A 133 -7.61 -2.74 1.55
CA THR A 133 -6.59 -3.32 2.42
C THR A 133 -5.73 -2.18 2.93
N ALA A 134 -5.58 -2.10 4.25
CA ALA A 134 -4.66 -1.19 4.90
C ALA A 134 -3.33 -1.90 5.09
N ASP A 135 -2.23 -1.22 4.76
CA ASP A 135 -0.89 -1.77 4.94
C ASP A 135 -0.63 -2.06 6.42
N LEU A 136 -0.99 -1.13 7.30
CA LEU A 136 -0.87 -1.31 8.75
C LEU A 136 -1.95 -0.54 9.53
N VAL A 137 -2.40 -1.13 10.64
CA VAL A 137 -3.28 -0.52 11.63
C VAL A 137 -2.62 -0.65 12.99
N GLY A 138 -2.57 0.42 13.79
CA GLY A 138 -1.87 0.39 15.07
C GLY A 138 -1.83 1.71 15.83
N ILE A 139 -0.94 1.79 16.83
CA ILE A 139 -0.64 3.03 17.56
C ILE A 139 0.62 3.67 16.99
N TYR A 140 0.45 4.85 16.43
CA TYR A 140 1.52 5.68 15.89
C TYR A 140 1.61 6.98 16.68
N GLN A 141 2.74 7.22 17.33
CA GLN A 141 3.00 8.41 18.15
C GLN A 141 1.87 8.70 19.15
N GLY A 142 1.46 7.67 19.88
CA GLY A 142 0.39 7.74 20.88
C GLY A 142 -1.04 7.78 20.35
N GLN A 143 -1.26 7.67 19.03
CA GLN A 143 -2.60 7.74 18.43
C GLN A 143 -2.94 6.51 17.58
N GLU A 144 -4.21 6.09 17.60
CA GLU A 144 -4.71 5.07 16.68
C GLU A 144 -4.65 5.58 15.24
N ALA A 145 -4.01 4.81 14.36
CA ALA A 145 -3.78 5.20 12.98
C ALA A 145 -3.97 4.04 11.99
N ILE A 146 -4.49 4.38 10.81
CA ILE A 146 -4.35 3.58 9.59
C ILE A 146 -3.15 4.14 8.84
N ILE A 147 -2.15 3.30 8.58
CA ILE A 147 -0.89 3.68 7.98
C ILE A 147 -0.80 3.09 6.58
N ASP A 148 -0.39 3.94 5.63
CA ASP A 148 -0.22 3.64 4.21
C ASP A 148 1.23 3.98 3.83
N PHE A 149 2.05 2.96 3.58
CA PHE A 149 3.44 3.14 3.20
C PHE A 149 3.51 3.53 1.71
N LYS A 150 4.35 4.51 1.39
CA LYS A 150 4.46 5.04 0.03
C LYS A 150 5.90 5.30 -0.37
N GLN A 151 6.22 4.94 -1.61
CA GLN A 151 7.43 5.38 -2.30
C GLN A 151 7.09 6.45 -3.34
N ALA A 152 8.05 7.36 -3.56
CA ALA A 152 7.98 8.34 -4.61
C ALA A 152 9.39 8.54 -5.20
N ASN A 153 9.45 8.78 -6.51
CA ASN A 153 10.71 9.09 -7.19
C ASN A 153 11.17 10.55 -6.98
N LYS A 154 10.30 11.37 -6.39
CA LYS A 154 10.55 12.78 -6.08
C LYS A 154 10.08 13.06 -4.64
N PRO A 155 10.76 13.96 -3.89
CA PRO A 155 10.27 14.44 -2.61
C PRO A 155 8.84 14.96 -2.72
N LYS A 156 8.03 14.71 -1.69
CA LYS A 156 6.66 15.21 -1.55
C LYS A 156 6.57 16.17 -0.38
#